data_AF-J4XR76-F1
#
_entry.id   AF-J4XR76-F1
#
_cell.length_a   1.000
_cell.length_b   1.000
_cell.length_c   1.000
_cell.angle_alpha   90.00
_cell.angle_beta   90.00
_cell.angle_gamma   90.00
#
_symmetry.space_group_name_H-M   'P 1'
#
loop_
_entity.id
_entity.type
_entity.pdbx_description
1 polymer ?
#
loop_
_entity_poly.entity_id
_entity_poly.type
_entity_poly.pdbx_seq_one_letter_code
_entity_poly.pdbx_strand_id
1 'polypeptide(L)'
;MLYASMAEEIDLVPFMEILLADGRRIVLPEITGRGTMEARELPSMDALTDGVFGIATPDPTRGSIVPPEEIDVIIVPGAAFSSDGGRLGLGGGYYDRFLPRAGNAVRVVLAFDFQIVPAVPMGVQDARVDVILTERRMISCNGYYLEEEV
;
A
#
# COMPACT_ATOMS: atom_id res chain seq x y z
N MET A 1 -1.74 -4.30 5.02
CA MET A 1 -1.73 -4.55 3.57
C MET A 1 -0.45 -4.01 2.97
N LEU A 2 0.21 -4.84 2.17
CA LEU A 2 1.39 -4.47 1.38
C LEU A 2 1.05 -4.63 -0.10
N TYR A 3 1.91 -4.16 -0.99
CA TYR A 3 1.86 -4.45 -2.42
C TYR A 3 3.00 -5.39 -2.80
N ALA A 4 2.82 -6.19 -3.85
CA ALA A 4 3.94 -6.90 -4.46
C ALA A 4 4.69 -5.94 -5.37
N SER A 5 5.94 -5.63 -4.99
CA SER A 5 6.74 -4.57 -5.61
C SER A 5 7.11 -4.88 -7.07
N MET A 6 6.97 -3.89 -7.93
CA MET A 6 7.57 -3.88 -9.27
C MET A 6 9.02 -3.40 -9.22
N ALA A 7 9.76 -3.57 -10.33
CA ALA A 7 11.18 -3.22 -10.42
C ALA A 7 11.51 -1.74 -10.13
N GLU A 8 10.54 -0.83 -10.32
CA GLU A 8 10.70 0.62 -10.08
C GLU A 8 10.18 1.05 -8.69
N GLU A 9 9.65 0.12 -7.89
CA GLU A 9 9.11 0.37 -6.57
C GLU A 9 10.08 -0.09 -5.47
N ILE A 10 9.85 0.36 -4.23
CA ILE A 10 10.60 -0.14 -3.08
C ILE A 10 10.27 -1.63 -2.90
N ASP A 11 11.31 -2.46 -2.84
CA ASP A 11 11.15 -3.90 -2.61
C ASP A 11 10.65 -4.17 -1.19
N LEU A 12 9.42 -4.69 -1.10
CA LEU A 12 8.78 -5.04 0.16
C LEU A 12 8.91 -6.52 0.52
N VAL A 13 9.53 -7.35 -0.33
CA VAL A 13 9.68 -8.80 -0.06
C VAL A 13 10.40 -9.07 1.27
N PRO A 14 11.56 -8.43 1.58
CA PRO A 14 12.21 -8.63 2.88
C PRO A 14 11.33 -8.20 4.06
N PHE A 15 10.50 -7.17 3.86
CA PHE A 15 9.59 -6.69 4.91
C PHE A 15 8.42 -7.66 5.14
N MET A 16 7.91 -8.29 4.07
CA MET A 16 6.90 -9.35 4.16
C MET A 16 7.42 -10.53 4.99
N GLU A 17 8.66 -10.97 4.73
CA GLU A 17 9.29 -12.08 5.45
C GLU A 17 9.38 -11.82 6.96
N ILE A 18 9.84 -10.62 7.35
CA ILE A 18 9.93 -10.21 8.75
C ILE A 18 8.55 -10.20 9.41
N LEU A 19 7.57 -9.56 8.77
CA LEU A 19 6.22 -9.45 9.33
C LEU A 19 5.52 -10.81 9.48
N LEU A 20 5.69 -11.72 8.51
CA LEU A 20 5.17 -13.08 8.62
C LEU A 20 5.85 -13.88 9.73
N ALA A 21 7.18 -13.75 9.87
CA ALA A 21 7.92 -14.40 10.96
C ALA A 21 7.48 -13.88 12.34
N ASP A 22 7.11 -12.61 12.44
CA ASP A 22 6.55 -11.98 13.63
C ASP A 22 5.06 -12.32 13.87
N GLY A 23 4.46 -13.17 13.04
CA GLY A 23 3.06 -13.59 13.16
C GLY A 23 2.05 -12.50 12.80
N ARG A 24 2.47 -11.47 12.06
CA ARG A 24 1.57 -10.43 11.57
C ARG A 24 0.78 -10.96 10.37
N ARG A 25 -0.50 -10.60 10.32
CA ARG A 25 -1.36 -10.90 9.18
C ARG A 25 -1.01 -9.98 8.01
N ILE A 26 -0.59 -10.55 6.89
CA ILE A 26 -0.32 -9.80 5.65
C ILE A 26 -1.45 -10.04 4.67
N VAL A 27 -1.85 -8.97 3.99
CA VAL A 27 -2.75 -9.03 2.83
C VAL A 27 -2.11 -8.28 1.67
N LEU A 28 -2.30 -8.79 0.46
CA LEU A 28 -1.86 -8.20 -0.80
C LEU A 28 -3.07 -7.86 -1.69
N PRO A 29 -2.94 -6.88 -2.60
CA PRO A 29 -3.98 -6.57 -3.56
C PRO A 29 -4.17 -7.72 -4.56
N GLU A 30 -5.40 -8.17 -4.74
CA GLU A 30 -5.81 -9.05 -5.82
C GLU A 30 -6.72 -8.28 -6.78
N ILE A 31 -6.36 -8.21 -8.06
CA ILE A 31 -7.16 -7.56 -9.09
C ILE A 31 -8.37 -8.46 -9.43
N THR A 32 -9.58 -7.99 -9.09
CA THR A 32 -10.84 -8.72 -9.31
C THR A 32 -11.64 -8.22 -10.50
N GLY A 33 -11.22 -7.11 -11.11
CA GLY A 33 -11.88 -6.50 -12.25
C GLY A 33 -11.19 -5.22 -12.70
N ARG A 34 -11.75 -4.56 -13.71
CA ARG A 34 -11.15 -3.35 -14.27
C ARG A 34 -11.18 -2.22 -13.24
N GLY A 35 -10.01 -1.91 -12.68
CA GLY A 35 -9.87 -0.85 -11.68
C GLY A 35 -10.40 -1.22 -10.30
N THR A 36 -10.75 -2.48 -10.06
CA THR A 36 -11.23 -2.99 -8.77
C THR A 36 -10.26 -4.03 -8.23
N MET A 37 -10.03 -3.99 -6.92
CA MET A 37 -9.21 -4.96 -6.22
C MET A 37 -9.82 -5.30 -4.87
N GLU A 38 -9.47 -6.48 -4.37
CA GLU A 38 -9.73 -6.94 -3.02
C GLU A 38 -8.42 -7.18 -2.28
N ALA A 39 -8.45 -7.30 -0.96
CA ALA A 39 -7.30 -7.69 -0.17
C ALA A 39 -7.34 -9.21 0.06
N ARG A 40 -6.31 -9.93 -0.37
CA ARG A 40 -6.17 -11.37 -0.13
C ARG A 40 -5.07 -11.63 0.87
N GLU A 41 -5.35 -12.50 1.83
CA GLU A 41 -4.37 -12.93 2.82
C GLU A 41 -3.19 -13.66 2.18
N LEU A 42 -1.98 -13.31 2.61
CA LEU A 42 -0.75 -14.02 2.29
C LEU A 42 -0.35 -14.85 3.52
N PRO A 43 -0.63 -16.17 3.55
CA PRO A 43 -0.33 -16.99 4.72
C PRO A 43 1.17 -17.27 4.88
N SER A 44 1.92 -17.24 3.79
CA SER A 44 3.35 -17.56 3.73
C SER A 44 3.95 -17.13 2.38
N MET A 45 5.26 -16.93 2.30
CA MET A 45 5.92 -16.47 1.06
C MET A 45 5.80 -17.46 -0.11
N ASP A 46 5.75 -18.76 0.17
CA ASP A 46 5.56 -19.81 -0.84
C ASP A 46 4.12 -19.88 -1.38
N ALA A 47 3.20 -19.08 -0.84
CA ALA A 47 1.85 -18.92 -1.38
C ALA A 47 1.77 -17.84 -2.46
N LEU A 48 2.88 -17.15 -2.80
CA LEU A 48 2.91 -16.24 -3.94
C LEU A 48 2.92 -17.01 -5.26
N THR A 49 2.13 -16.53 -6.21
CA THR A 49 2.08 -17.02 -7.60
C THR A 49 2.11 -15.86 -8.57
N ASP A 50 2.36 -16.14 -9.84
CA ASP A 50 2.34 -15.14 -10.91
C ASP A 50 0.92 -14.60 -11.08
N GLY A 51 0.74 -13.29 -10.89
CA GLY A 51 -0.53 -12.60 -11.07
C GLY A 51 -0.62 -11.81 -12.37
N VAL A 52 -1.63 -10.93 -12.44
CA VAL A 52 -1.88 -10.08 -13.60
C VAL A 52 -0.76 -9.03 -13.71
N PHE A 53 -0.41 -8.65 -14.94
CA PHE A 53 0.64 -7.65 -15.24
C PHE A 53 2.05 -8.04 -14.73
N GLY A 54 2.29 -9.33 -14.44
CA GLY A 54 3.56 -9.80 -13.89
C GLY A 54 3.77 -9.45 -12.42
N ILE A 55 2.70 -9.06 -11.71
CA ILE A 55 2.72 -8.74 -10.28
C ILE A 55 2.41 -10.03 -9.52
N ALA A 56 3.25 -10.42 -8.57
CA ALA A 56 2.98 -11.57 -7.72
C ALA A 56 1.70 -11.35 -6.89
N THR A 57 0.87 -12.37 -6.77
CA THR A 57 -0.37 -12.35 -5.98
C THR A 57 -0.44 -13.59 -5.08
N PRO A 58 -1.11 -13.55 -3.91
CA PRO A 58 -1.34 -14.76 -3.15
C PRO A 58 -2.19 -15.76 -3.95
N ASP A 59 -1.85 -17.04 -3.84
CA ASP A 59 -2.61 -18.15 -4.41
C ASP A 59 -4.06 -18.08 -3.90
N PRO A 60 -5.06 -17.96 -4.80
CA PRO A 60 -6.46 -17.84 -4.42
C PRO A 60 -7.00 -19.01 -3.59
N THR A 61 -6.33 -20.16 -3.60
CA THR A 61 -6.70 -21.35 -2.84
C THR A 61 -6.09 -21.40 -1.44
N ARG A 62 -5.09 -20.56 -1.15
CA ARG A 62 -4.32 -20.58 0.10
C ARG A 62 -4.63 -19.44 1.06
N GLY A 63 -5.20 -18.33 0.58
CA GLY A 63 -5.59 -17.18 1.39
C GLY A 63 -7.03 -16.77 1.17
N SER A 64 -7.71 -16.27 2.20
CA SER A 64 -9.08 -15.73 2.08
C SER A 64 -9.06 -14.26 1.67
N ILE A 65 -10.20 -13.78 1.15
CA ILE A 65 -10.43 -12.34 1.01
C ILE A 65 -10.67 -11.75 2.40
N VAL A 66 -9.98 -10.66 2.68
CA VAL A 66 -10.08 -9.88 3.92
C VAL A 66 -10.87 -8.61 3.65
N PRO A 67 -11.94 -8.32 4.41
CA PRO A 67 -12.66 -7.07 4.31
C PRO A 67 -11.72 -5.86 4.49
N PRO A 68 -11.81 -4.82 3.63
CA PRO A 68 -10.95 -3.64 3.75
C PRO A 68 -10.99 -2.97 5.13
N GLU A 69 -12.12 -3.06 5.83
CA GLU A 69 -12.35 -2.48 7.15
C GLU A 69 -11.55 -3.18 8.27
N GLU A 70 -11.07 -4.41 8.05
CA GLU A 70 -10.20 -5.15 8.98
C GLU A 70 -8.72 -4.78 8.85
N ILE A 71 -8.35 -3.92 7.89
CA ILE A 71 -6.95 -3.57 7.64
C ILE A 71 -6.54 -2.40 8.51
N ASP A 72 -5.48 -2.58 9.33
CA ASP A 72 -4.98 -1.53 10.21
C ASP A 72 -4.02 -0.55 9.52
N VAL A 73 -3.20 -1.04 8.59
CA VAL A 73 -2.17 -0.25 7.88
C VAL A 73 -2.10 -0.67 6.43
N ILE A 74 -2.01 0.29 5.51
CA ILE A 74 -1.80 0.04 4.07
C ILE A 74 -0.52 0.77 3.64
N ILE A 75 0.44 0.03 3.12
CA ILE A 75 1.55 0.62 2.36
C ILE A 75 1.05 0.90 0.94
N VAL A 76 0.91 2.17 0.59
CA VAL A 76 0.33 2.64 -0.67
C VAL A 76 1.45 2.92 -1.68
N PRO A 77 1.44 2.27 -2.86
CA PRO A 77 2.43 2.53 -3.91
C PRO A 77 2.13 3.81 -4.68
N GLY A 78 3.17 4.39 -5.30
CA GLY A 78 3.07 5.58 -6.13
C GLY A 78 4.41 6.04 -6.70
N ALA A 79 4.35 6.82 -7.77
CA ALA A 79 5.51 7.37 -8.47
C ALA A 79 6.00 8.69 -7.86
N ALA A 80 5.09 9.53 -7.37
CA ALA A 80 5.40 10.81 -6.74
C ALA A 80 4.37 11.17 -5.66
N PHE A 81 4.79 11.97 -4.69
CA PHE A 81 3.97 12.34 -3.54
C PHE A 81 4.18 13.82 -3.19
N SER A 82 3.16 14.47 -2.63
CA SER A 82 3.26 15.82 -2.09
C SER A 82 3.01 15.83 -0.58
N SER A 83 3.54 16.83 0.12
CA SER A 83 3.49 16.89 1.60
C SER A 83 2.08 17.07 2.18
N ASP A 84 1.10 17.39 1.34
CA ASP A 84 -0.32 17.42 1.67
C ASP A 84 -1.01 16.04 1.50
N GLY A 85 -0.24 14.97 1.31
CA GLY A 85 -0.75 13.61 1.12
C GLY A 85 -1.24 13.31 -0.30
N GLY A 86 -1.00 14.19 -1.26
CA GLY A 86 -1.23 13.90 -2.67
C GLY A 86 -0.34 12.76 -3.16
N ARG A 87 -0.87 11.93 -4.06
CA ARG A 87 -0.17 10.77 -4.63
C ARG A 87 -0.42 10.64 -6.14
N LEU A 88 0.65 10.53 -6.92
CA LEU A 88 0.60 10.11 -8.31
C LEU A 88 0.80 8.59 -8.38
N GLY A 89 -0.27 7.83 -8.65
CA GLY A 89 -0.19 6.38 -8.87
C GLY A 89 0.31 5.99 -10.27
N LEU A 90 0.34 4.69 -10.56
CA LEU A 90 0.71 4.13 -11.88
C LEU A 90 -0.47 4.12 -12.89
N GLY A 91 -1.61 4.68 -12.53
CA GLY A 91 -2.85 4.65 -13.31
C GLY A 91 -3.82 3.52 -12.93
N GLY A 92 -4.97 3.45 -13.59
CA GLY A 92 -6.01 2.41 -13.36
C GLY A 92 -6.96 2.67 -12.18
N GLY A 93 -6.56 3.49 -11.20
CA GLY A 93 -7.41 3.94 -10.09
C GLY A 93 -7.80 2.85 -9.09
N TYR A 94 -6.99 1.79 -8.99
CA TYR A 94 -7.26 0.67 -8.08
C TYR A 94 -7.25 1.12 -6.61
N TYR A 95 -6.17 1.79 -6.20
CA TYR A 95 -6.04 2.32 -4.84
C TYR A 95 -7.05 3.43 -4.55
N ASP A 96 -7.34 4.30 -5.53
CA ASP A 96 -8.32 5.39 -5.33
C ASP A 96 -9.74 4.87 -5.04
N ARG A 97 -10.10 3.70 -5.60
CA ARG A 97 -11.36 3.01 -5.29
C ARG A 97 -11.31 2.13 -4.04
N PHE A 98 -10.14 1.61 -3.68
CA PHE A 98 -9.99 0.71 -2.54
C PHE A 98 -9.83 1.45 -1.20
N LEU A 99 -8.98 2.47 -1.16
CA LEU A 99 -8.63 3.19 0.07
C LEU A 99 -9.84 3.79 0.82
N PRO A 100 -10.91 4.27 0.15
CA PRO A 100 -12.12 4.72 0.85
C PRO A 100 -12.89 3.60 1.56
N ARG A 101 -12.74 2.33 1.14
CA ARG A 101 -13.35 1.16 1.79
C ARG A 101 -12.59 0.77 3.05
N ALA A 102 -11.26 0.96 3.06
CA ALA A 102 -10.40 0.69 4.21
C ALA A 102 -10.32 1.90 5.15
N GLY A 103 -11.47 2.34 5.68
CA GLY A 103 -11.57 3.59 6.46
C GLY A 103 -10.82 3.58 7.80
N ASN A 104 -10.53 2.39 8.36
CA ASN A 104 -9.78 2.24 9.61
C ASN A 104 -8.26 2.21 9.40
N ALA A 105 -7.81 2.03 8.15
CA ALA A 105 -6.40 1.83 7.87
C ALA A 105 -5.63 3.15 7.85
N VAL A 106 -4.47 3.17 8.50
CA VAL A 106 -3.47 4.23 8.28
C VAL A 106 -2.82 4.03 6.92
N ARG A 107 -2.87 5.06 6.07
CA ARG A 107 -2.32 5.02 4.71
C ARG A 107 -0.90 5.56 4.73
N VAL A 108 0.06 4.65 4.67
CA VAL A 108 1.49 4.97 4.74
C VAL A 108 2.12 4.82 3.37
N VAL A 109 3.02 5.72 3.03
CA VAL A 109 3.89 5.60 1.85
C VAL A 109 5.31 5.34 2.33
N LEU A 110 5.96 4.37 1.72
CA LEU A 110 7.42 4.28 1.72
C LEU A 110 7.89 4.86 0.39
N ALA A 111 8.69 5.92 0.42
CA ALA A 111 9.16 6.61 -0.77
C ALA A 111 10.61 7.06 -0.60
N PHE A 112 11.34 7.22 -1.71
CA PHE A 112 12.58 7.97 -1.68
C PHE A 112 12.31 9.47 -1.55
N ASP A 113 13.19 10.22 -0.87
CA ASP A 113 12.97 11.65 -0.66
C ASP A 113 12.88 12.45 -1.99
N PHE A 114 13.48 11.96 -3.08
CA PHE A 114 13.35 12.57 -4.41
C PHE A 114 11.95 12.43 -5.03
N GLN A 115 11.14 11.47 -4.57
CA GLN A 115 9.75 11.31 -5.02
C GLN A 115 8.81 12.33 -4.38
N ILE A 116 9.30 13.11 -3.41
CA ILE A 116 8.54 14.18 -2.77
C ILE A 116 8.64 15.44 -3.59
N VAL A 117 7.54 15.82 -4.22
CA VAL A 117 7.44 16.98 -5.12
C VAL A 117 6.53 18.05 -4.53
N PRO A 118 6.63 19.33 -4.97
CA PRO A 118 5.80 20.40 -4.44
C PRO A 118 4.29 20.16 -4.58
N ALA A 119 3.87 19.51 -5.65
CA ALA A 119 2.48 19.13 -5.89
C ALA A 119 2.41 17.96 -6.88
N VAL A 120 1.38 17.15 -6.75
CA VAL A 120 0.99 16.15 -7.75
C VAL A 120 -0.42 16.48 -8.29
N PRO A 121 -0.71 16.19 -9.57
CA PRO A 121 -2.05 16.38 -10.10
C PRO A 121 -3.01 15.39 -9.43
N MET A 122 -4.03 15.92 -8.75
CA MET A 122 -5.06 15.13 -8.04
C MET A 122 -6.44 15.49 -8.57
N GLY A 123 -7.23 14.46 -8.88
CA GLY A 123 -8.67 14.57 -9.10
C GLY A 123 -9.45 14.55 -7.79
N VAL A 124 -10.74 14.91 -7.87
CA VAL A 124 -11.66 14.93 -6.70
C VAL A 124 -11.86 13.53 -6.09
N GLN A 125 -11.64 12.48 -6.88
CA GLN A 125 -11.83 11.09 -6.47
C GLN A 125 -10.52 10.42 -6.02
N ASP A 126 -9.39 11.12 -6.11
CA ASP A 126 -8.10 10.54 -5.77
C ASP A 126 -7.89 10.52 -4.26
N ALA A 127 -7.50 9.36 -3.74
CA ALA A 127 -7.36 9.17 -2.31
C ALA A 127 -6.01 9.70 -1.82
N ARG A 128 -6.05 10.53 -0.77
CA ARG A 128 -4.86 11.01 -0.07
C ARG A 128 -4.31 9.97 0.91
N VAL A 129 -3.01 10.06 1.16
CA VAL A 129 -2.28 9.27 2.17
C VAL A 129 -2.12 10.07 3.45
N ASP A 130 -1.83 9.38 4.55
CA ASP A 130 -1.77 9.96 5.90
C ASP A 130 -0.35 10.26 6.35
N VAL A 131 0.59 9.37 6.02
CA VAL A 131 2.00 9.46 6.41
C VAL A 131 2.89 9.10 5.23
N ILE A 132 3.96 9.86 5.04
CA ILE A 132 5.02 9.54 4.08
C ILE A 132 6.32 9.34 4.86
N LEU A 133 6.94 8.17 4.69
CA LEU A 133 8.23 7.82 5.24
C LEU A 133 9.26 7.78 4.13
N THR A 134 10.35 8.52 4.31
CA THR A 134 11.51 8.50 3.42
C THR A 134 12.76 8.07 4.15
N GLU A 135 13.85 7.86 3.42
CA GLU A 135 15.15 7.58 4.02
C GLU A 135 15.72 8.77 4.82
N ARG A 136 15.04 9.92 4.80
CA ARG A 136 15.50 11.16 5.46
C ARG A 136 14.56 11.68 6.54
N ARG A 137 13.24 11.43 6.42
CA ARG A 137 12.24 12.08 7.27
C ARG A 137 10.88 11.37 7.21
N MET A 138 10.07 11.68 8.21
CA MET A 138 8.64 11.40 8.23
C MET A 138 7.85 12.69 7.96
N ILE A 139 6.82 12.61 7.13
CA ILE A 139 5.88 13.69 6.84
C ILE A 139 4.48 13.23 7.25
N SER A 140 3.83 13.98 8.14
CA SER A 140 2.42 13.81 8.49
C SER A 140 1.57 14.68 7.58
N CYS A 141 0.67 14.07 6.81
CA CYS A 141 -0.12 14.75 5.78
C CYS A 141 -1.49 15.22 6.29
N ASN A 142 -2.10 14.44 7.20
CA ASN A 142 -3.46 14.68 7.71
C ASN A 142 -3.50 14.92 9.23
N GLY A 143 -2.38 15.33 9.85
CA GLY A 143 -2.32 15.58 11.29
C GLY A 143 -2.27 14.31 12.16
N TYR A 144 -1.90 13.17 11.56
CA TYR A 144 -1.48 11.99 12.32
C TYR A 144 -0.18 12.30 13.05
N TYR A 145 -0.24 12.44 14.37
CA TYR A 145 0.95 12.44 15.21
C TYR A 145 1.17 11.00 15.66
N LEU A 146 2.24 10.37 15.19
CA LEU A 146 2.76 9.20 15.88
C LEU A 146 3.32 9.73 17.20
N GLU A 147 2.77 9.29 18.32
CA GLU A 147 3.38 9.58 19.62
C GLU A 147 4.80 9.01 19.57
N GLU A 148 5.80 9.88 19.66
CA GLU A 148 7.17 9.44 19.90
C GLU A 148 7.18 8.82 21.31
N GLU A 149 7.26 7.49 21.41
CA GLU A 149 7.66 6.88 22.67
C GLU A 149 9.11 7.32 22.94
N VAL A 150 9.27 8.10 24.02
CA VAL A 150 10.55 8.59 24.58
C VAL A 150 11.28 7.47 25.29
#